data_AF-A0AAU8CJ54-F1
#
_entry.id   AF-A0AAU8CJ54-F1
#
_cell.length_a   1.000
_cell.length_b   1.000
_cell.length_c   1.000
_cell.angle_alpha   90.00
_cell.angle_beta   90.00
_cell.angle_gamma   90.00
#
_symmetry.space_group_name_H-M   'P 1'
#
loop_
_entity.id
_entity.type
_entity.pdbx_description
1 polymer ?
#
loop_
_entity_poly.entity_id
_entity_poly.type
_entity_poly.pdbx_seq_one_letter_code
_entity_poly.pdbx_strand_id
1 'polypeptide(L)'
;MGGDEKGRFCISFFVVLENSVNVFSLTEEDASPGFEKVYSFPLQSDVDLSGEVWDAYAVFQWEDRVEADKAKKTSNLYARQFTLDEKVPESRIPDIVENASWGEEKETLPECDCHQQPTTEKQIDQLGLTVGVCSNCQRAYRLQLPQGSASTYESSLDFEWLDGPFAPGTTPYADENLRFYETSPGSETVGADATLHGLSRESHAEFPNFGFYPGEGSSGLLIGDQEIERVVGYLLWNRPREVDHPCLQQLYIRPDHRGEGYGKALLTTWFEEFISESRYYAIEVSDRGEQFLRQVGHLSDGKDCSAIPARPVGAWDTEGSEISDRAVTERMRKQGY
;
A
#
# COMPACT_ATOMS: atom_id res chain seq x y z
N MET A 1 -5.78 -18.01 12.41
CA MET A 1 -4.84 -18.66 11.47
C MET A 1 -3.42 -18.72 12.07
N GLY A 2 -2.67 -19.84 11.89
CA GLY A 2 -1.22 -20.07 12.25
C GLY A 2 -0.80 -21.34 13.10
N GLY A 3 -0.25 -22.42 12.52
CA GLY A 3 0.08 -23.67 13.25
C GLY A 3 0.98 -23.60 14.51
N ASP A 4 1.17 -24.76 15.16
CA ASP A 4 1.80 -24.98 16.48
C ASP A 4 3.17 -24.33 16.71
N GLU A 5 3.85 -23.89 15.66
CA GLU A 5 5.20 -23.31 15.73
C GLU A 5 5.23 -21.77 15.64
N LYS A 6 4.13 -21.08 15.28
CA LYS A 6 4.17 -19.64 14.90
C LYS A 6 3.21 -18.70 15.64
N GLY A 7 2.33 -19.20 16.51
CA GLY A 7 1.39 -18.37 17.27
C GLY A 7 0.30 -17.71 16.39
N ARG A 8 -0.96 -18.01 16.67
CA ARG A 8 -2.12 -17.43 15.93
C ARG A 8 -2.57 -16.14 16.57
N PHE A 9 -2.71 -15.07 15.79
CA PHE A 9 -3.50 -13.92 16.20
C PHE A 9 -4.96 -14.18 15.88
N CYS A 10 -5.80 -14.01 16.88
CA CYS A 10 -7.23 -14.20 16.81
C CYS A 10 -7.88 -12.87 17.17
N ILE A 11 -8.71 -12.33 16.29
CA ILE A 11 -9.50 -11.12 16.54
C ILE A 11 -10.94 -11.48 16.89
N SER A 12 -11.38 -12.66 16.46
CA SER A 12 -12.65 -13.25 16.82
C SER A 12 -12.59 -14.77 16.68
N PHE A 13 -13.31 -15.49 17.54
CA PHE A 13 -13.45 -16.95 17.50
C PHE A 13 -14.80 -17.43 18.02
N PHE A 14 -15.14 -18.65 17.63
CA PHE A 14 -16.31 -19.36 18.10
C PHE A 14 -15.91 -20.36 19.19
N VAL A 15 -16.70 -20.42 20.25
CA VAL A 15 -16.68 -21.51 21.22
C VAL A 15 -17.98 -22.27 21.07
N VAL A 16 -17.87 -23.48 20.53
CA VAL A 16 -19.00 -24.43 20.40
C VAL A 16 -19.02 -25.30 21.65
N LEU A 17 -20.10 -25.19 22.42
CA LEU A 17 -20.42 -26.00 23.59
C LEU A 17 -21.55 -26.96 23.23
N GLU A 18 -21.80 -27.97 24.07
CA GLU A 18 -22.80 -29.03 23.81
C GLU A 18 -24.19 -28.50 23.40
N ASN A 19 -24.57 -27.31 23.86
CA ASN A 19 -25.91 -26.74 23.65
C ASN A 19 -25.89 -25.28 23.22
N SER A 20 -24.73 -24.70 22.89
CA SER A 20 -24.64 -23.29 22.52
C SER A 20 -23.38 -22.97 21.74
N VAL A 21 -23.44 -21.86 20.99
CA VAL A 21 -22.27 -21.24 20.40
C VAL A 21 -22.10 -19.85 20.98
N ASN A 22 -20.87 -19.50 21.31
CA ASN A 22 -20.49 -18.18 21.77
C ASN A 22 -19.46 -17.59 20.80
N VAL A 23 -19.63 -16.33 20.43
CA VAL A 23 -18.65 -15.57 19.65
C VAL A 23 -17.92 -14.66 20.60
N PHE A 24 -16.59 -14.77 20.61
CA PHE A 24 -15.71 -13.88 21.34
C PHE A 24 -14.94 -13.04 20.36
N SER A 25 -14.85 -11.73 20.59
CA SER A 25 -14.06 -10.82 19.77
C SER A 25 -13.22 -9.92 20.63
N LEU A 26 -12.09 -9.47 20.08
CA LEU A 26 -11.21 -8.51 20.73
C LEU A 26 -11.88 -7.13 20.67
N THR A 27 -12.08 -6.51 21.83
CA THR A 27 -12.65 -5.17 21.97
C THR A 27 -11.61 -4.24 22.61
N GLU A 28 -11.69 -2.95 22.29
CA GLU A 28 -10.88 -1.90 22.92
C GLU A 28 -11.75 -1.10 23.89
N GLU A 29 -12.12 -1.71 25.02
CA GLU A 29 -12.64 -0.96 26.16
C GLU A 29 -11.48 -0.59 27.11
N ASP A 30 -11.44 0.67 27.56
CA ASP A 30 -10.60 1.14 28.67
C ASP A 30 -9.08 0.85 28.56
N ALA A 31 -8.50 1.09 27.38
CA ALA A 31 -7.05 1.11 27.11
C ALA A 31 -6.30 -0.23 27.23
N SER A 32 -7.00 -1.36 27.36
CA SER A 32 -6.41 -2.70 27.27
C SER A 32 -7.27 -3.63 26.42
N PRO A 33 -6.75 -4.18 25.29
CA PRO A 33 -7.52 -5.07 24.44
C PRO A 33 -7.85 -6.38 25.15
N GLY A 34 -9.13 -6.74 25.18
CA GLY A 34 -9.65 -7.93 25.84
C GLY A 34 -10.65 -8.69 24.97
N PHE A 35 -10.73 -10.01 25.13
CA PHE A 35 -11.77 -10.78 24.45
C PHE A 35 -13.07 -10.74 25.23
N GLU A 36 -14.10 -10.26 24.56
CA GLU A 36 -15.45 -10.19 25.13
C GLU A 36 -16.41 -11.02 24.32
N LYS A 37 -17.42 -11.56 25.02
CA LYS A 37 -18.48 -12.33 24.37
C LYS A 37 -19.45 -11.36 23.70
N VAL A 38 -19.40 -11.30 22.38
CA VAL A 38 -20.19 -10.36 21.58
C VAL A 38 -21.48 -10.97 21.03
N TYR A 39 -21.57 -12.30 20.97
CA TYR A 39 -22.77 -13.00 20.52
C TYR A 39 -22.89 -14.38 21.17
N SER A 40 -24.11 -14.88 21.33
CA SER A 40 -24.37 -16.23 21.79
C SER A 40 -25.75 -16.71 21.33
N PHE A 41 -25.86 -17.98 20.95
CA PHE A 41 -27.13 -18.62 20.64
C PHE A 41 -27.15 -20.09 21.11
N PRO A 42 -28.33 -20.63 21.49
CA PRO A 42 -28.48 -22.05 21.81
C PRO A 42 -28.50 -22.89 20.53
N LEU A 43 -27.90 -24.07 20.58
CA LEU A 43 -27.94 -25.05 19.49
C LEU A 43 -29.23 -25.87 19.57
N GLN A 44 -29.86 -26.10 18.42
CA GLN A 44 -30.99 -27.02 18.28
C GLN A 44 -30.53 -28.42 17.87
N SER A 45 -29.36 -28.51 17.23
CA SER A 45 -28.78 -29.74 16.71
C SER A 45 -27.28 -29.82 17.01
N ASP A 46 -26.72 -31.03 16.92
CA ASP A 46 -25.28 -31.24 17.06
C ASP A 46 -24.52 -30.55 15.90
N VAL A 47 -23.33 -30.01 16.23
CA VAL A 47 -22.43 -29.37 15.26
C VAL A 47 -21.31 -30.33 14.89
N ASP A 48 -21.16 -30.59 13.60
CA ASP A 48 -20.04 -31.38 13.11
C ASP A 48 -18.78 -30.50 13.03
N LEU A 49 -17.79 -30.80 13.88
CA LEU A 49 -16.49 -30.15 13.87
C LEU A 49 -15.48 -31.02 13.12
N SER A 50 -14.78 -30.45 12.15
CA SER A 50 -13.71 -31.12 11.41
C SER A 50 -12.49 -30.21 11.27
N GLY A 51 -11.29 -30.78 11.25
CA GLY A 51 -10.03 -30.02 11.22
C GLY A 51 -9.41 -29.81 12.61
N GLU A 52 -8.26 -29.14 12.65
CA GLU A 52 -7.57 -28.78 13.90
C GLU A 52 -8.18 -27.52 14.50
N VAL A 53 -8.03 -27.29 15.81
CA VAL A 53 -8.68 -26.20 16.61
C VAL A 53 -8.77 -24.85 15.90
N TRP A 54 -7.78 -24.55 15.06
CA TRP A 54 -7.62 -23.25 14.45
C TRP A 54 -7.89 -23.18 12.94
N ASP A 55 -8.05 -24.33 12.30
CA ASP A 55 -8.49 -24.50 10.90
C ASP A 55 -9.77 -25.35 10.90
N ALA A 56 -10.50 -25.33 12.02
CA ALA A 56 -11.68 -26.13 12.24
C ALA A 56 -12.84 -25.55 11.45
N TYR A 57 -13.53 -26.42 10.73
CA TYR A 57 -14.81 -26.15 10.11
C TYR A 57 -15.90 -26.63 11.05
N ALA A 58 -16.78 -25.71 11.44
CA ALA A 58 -18.04 -26.03 12.09
C ALA A 58 -19.14 -26.11 11.04
N VAL A 59 -19.72 -27.28 10.88
CA VAL A 59 -20.87 -27.52 10.00
C VAL A 59 -22.12 -27.55 10.88
N PHE A 60 -22.90 -26.48 10.77
CA PHE A 60 -24.18 -26.33 11.44
C PHE A 60 -25.30 -27.00 10.65
N GLN A 61 -26.22 -27.66 11.35
CA GLN A 61 -27.43 -28.19 10.72
C GLN A 61 -28.35 -27.06 10.27
N TRP A 62 -29.32 -27.41 9.42
CA TRP A 62 -30.19 -26.42 8.76
C TRP A 62 -30.98 -25.56 9.76
N GLU A 63 -31.37 -26.15 10.89
CA GLU A 63 -32.14 -25.50 11.96
C GLU A 63 -31.36 -24.35 12.62
N ASP A 64 -30.04 -24.48 12.72
CA ASP A 64 -29.15 -23.50 13.34
C ASP A 64 -28.53 -22.52 12.31
N ARG A 65 -28.82 -22.68 11.01
CA ARG A 65 -28.18 -21.92 9.92
C ARG A 65 -28.30 -20.41 10.09
N VAL A 66 -29.48 -19.92 10.44
CA VAL A 66 -29.73 -18.47 10.54
C VAL A 66 -28.90 -17.86 11.66
N GLU A 67 -28.84 -18.53 12.81
CA GLU A 67 -28.07 -18.08 13.96
C GLU A 67 -26.56 -18.21 13.73
N ALA A 68 -26.12 -19.27 13.04
CA ALA A 68 -24.74 -19.43 12.63
C ALA A 68 -24.29 -18.31 11.65
N ASP A 69 -25.15 -17.91 10.71
CA ASP A 69 -24.89 -16.79 9.80
C ASP A 69 -24.79 -15.45 10.56
N LYS A 70 -25.71 -15.19 11.51
CA LYS A 70 -25.63 -14.02 12.40
C LYS A 70 -24.35 -14.00 13.22
N ALA A 71 -23.96 -15.15 13.76
CA ALA A 71 -22.74 -15.29 14.54
C ALA A 71 -21.49 -14.98 13.68
N LYS A 72 -21.44 -15.48 12.43
CA LYS A 72 -20.38 -15.17 11.46
C LYS A 72 -20.34 -13.68 11.11
N LYS A 73 -21.48 -13.07 10.79
CA LYS A 73 -21.57 -11.65 10.48
C LYS A 73 -21.17 -10.78 11.68
N THR A 74 -21.56 -11.17 12.89
CA THR A 74 -21.16 -10.47 14.11
C THR A 74 -19.64 -10.57 14.34
N SER A 75 -19.07 -11.77 14.22
CA SER A 75 -17.62 -11.99 14.25
C SER A 75 -16.90 -11.10 13.24
N ASN A 76 -17.38 -11.05 12.00
CA ASN A 76 -16.79 -10.22 10.93
C ASN A 76 -16.91 -8.72 11.22
N LEU A 77 -18.06 -8.27 11.76
CA LEU A 77 -18.25 -6.87 12.11
C LEU A 77 -17.27 -6.44 13.19
N TYR A 78 -17.17 -7.18 14.30
CA TYR A 78 -16.24 -6.84 15.38
C TYR A 78 -14.77 -6.97 14.94
N ALA A 79 -14.46 -7.97 14.10
CA ALA A 79 -13.17 -8.05 13.44
C ALA A 79 -12.87 -6.77 12.66
N ARG A 80 -13.80 -6.26 11.85
CA ARG A 80 -13.67 -4.98 11.13
C ARG A 80 -13.57 -3.78 12.05
N GLN A 81 -14.34 -3.71 13.13
CA GLN A 81 -14.19 -2.59 14.09
C GLN A 81 -12.78 -2.57 14.66
N PHE A 82 -12.22 -3.73 14.99
CA PHE A 82 -10.87 -3.83 15.54
C PHE A 82 -9.78 -3.60 14.47
N THR A 83 -9.90 -4.21 13.29
CA THR A 83 -8.85 -4.16 12.25
C THR A 83 -8.93 -2.94 11.35
N LEU A 84 -10.12 -2.38 11.16
CA LEU A 84 -10.42 -1.25 10.27
C LEU A 84 -10.79 0.04 11.03
N ASP A 85 -10.87 0.03 12.37
CA ASP A 85 -11.34 1.16 13.19
C ASP A 85 -12.73 1.69 12.76
N GLU A 86 -13.55 0.82 12.16
CA GLU A 86 -14.93 1.12 11.79
C GLU A 86 -15.79 1.16 13.05
N LYS A 87 -15.79 2.30 13.75
CA LYS A 87 -16.57 2.45 14.99
C LYS A 87 -18.06 2.45 14.68
N VAL A 88 -18.70 1.31 14.91
CA VAL A 88 -20.15 1.15 14.82
C VAL A 88 -20.73 1.21 16.23
N PRO A 89 -21.68 2.13 16.50
CA PRO A 89 -22.36 2.15 17.79
C PRO A 89 -22.99 0.79 18.08
N GLU A 90 -22.82 0.27 19.30
CA GLU A 90 -23.33 -1.05 19.68
C GLU A 90 -24.82 -1.23 19.38
N SER A 91 -25.60 -0.15 19.53
CA SER A 91 -27.03 -0.12 19.23
C SER A 91 -27.40 -0.41 17.78
N ARG A 92 -26.46 -0.23 16.82
CA ARG A 92 -26.65 -0.48 15.39
C ARG A 92 -26.16 -1.84 14.92
N ILE A 93 -25.41 -2.54 15.77
CA ILE A 93 -24.82 -3.85 15.43
C ILE A 93 -25.90 -4.87 15.02
N PRO A 94 -27.03 -5.02 15.76
CA PRO A 94 -28.07 -5.97 15.37
C PRO A 94 -28.63 -5.69 13.98
N ASP A 95 -28.93 -4.42 13.67
CA ASP A 95 -29.48 -4.01 12.38
C ASP A 95 -28.53 -4.30 11.21
N ILE A 96 -27.23 -4.09 11.41
CA ILE A 96 -26.19 -4.34 10.40
C ILE A 96 -26.00 -5.83 10.17
N VAL A 97 -25.96 -6.62 11.25
CA VAL A 97 -25.84 -8.08 11.17
C VAL A 97 -27.05 -8.68 10.44
N GLU A 98 -28.25 -8.14 10.66
CA GLU A 98 -29.47 -8.65 10.02
C GLU A 98 -29.65 -8.19 8.56
N ASN A 99 -29.32 -6.93 8.25
CA ASN A 99 -29.73 -6.31 6.98
C ASN A 99 -28.58 -5.98 6.02
N ALA A 100 -27.32 -5.99 6.46
CA ALA A 100 -26.23 -5.66 5.54
C ALA A 100 -26.01 -6.79 4.53
N SER A 101 -25.81 -6.42 3.27
CA SER A 101 -25.29 -7.32 2.25
C SER A 101 -23.81 -7.54 2.53
N TRP A 102 -23.51 -8.54 3.35
CA TRP A 102 -22.15 -9.03 3.52
C TRP A 102 -21.80 -9.80 2.26
N GLY A 103 -21.09 -9.16 1.32
CA GLY A 103 -20.51 -9.85 0.19
C GLY A 103 -19.67 -11.02 0.69
N GLU A 104 -19.65 -12.13 -0.05
CA GLU A 104 -18.73 -13.26 0.21
C GLU A 104 -17.27 -12.90 -0.08
N GLU A 105 -16.89 -11.63 0.00
CA GLU A 105 -15.51 -11.20 0.00
C GLU A 105 -14.91 -11.63 1.33
N LYS A 106 -14.31 -12.81 1.32
CA LYS A 106 -13.19 -13.10 2.20
C LYS A 106 -12.14 -12.01 1.94
N GLU A 107 -12.22 -10.91 2.68
CA GLU A 107 -11.05 -10.06 2.92
C GLU A 107 -10.10 -10.89 3.81
N THR A 108 -9.47 -11.90 3.21
CA THR A 108 -8.24 -12.46 3.74
C THR A 108 -7.25 -11.31 3.76
N LEU A 109 -6.92 -10.83 4.97
CA LEU A 109 -5.74 -9.99 5.18
C LEU A 109 -4.60 -10.61 4.36
N PRO A 110 -3.97 -9.88 3.42
CA PRO A 110 -2.94 -10.48 2.59
C PRO A 110 -1.89 -11.10 3.50
N GLU A 111 -1.73 -12.41 3.39
CA GLU A 111 -0.73 -13.14 4.15
C GLU A 111 0.63 -12.58 3.71
N CYS A 112 1.28 -11.80 4.58
CA CYS A 112 2.69 -11.64 4.39
C CYS A 112 3.35 -13.01 4.60
N ASP A 113 4.12 -13.47 3.61
CA ASP A 113 4.96 -14.69 3.68
C ASP A 113 5.88 -14.72 4.91
N CYS A 114 6.07 -13.57 5.55
CA CYS A 114 6.92 -13.37 6.69
C CYS A 114 6.30 -13.76 8.04
N HIS A 115 5.00 -14.09 8.10
CA HIS A 115 4.28 -14.66 9.26
C HIS A 115 4.44 -13.91 10.60
N GLN A 116 4.77 -12.62 10.58
CA GLN A 116 5.04 -11.79 11.76
C GLN A 116 3.92 -10.78 12.00
N GLN A 117 3.81 -10.29 13.24
CA GLN A 117 2.69 -9.44 13.65
C GLN A 117 2.62 -8.16 12.81
N PRO A 118 1.43 -7.75 12.37
CA PRO A 118 1.24 -6.43 11.83
C PRO A 118 1.51 -5.37 12.91
N THR A 119 2.19 -4.30 12.52
CA THR A 119 2.39 -3.12 13.34
C THR A 119 1.77 -1.93 12.65
N THR A 120 1.07 -1.10 13.43
CA THR A 120 0.58 0.18 12.94
C THR A 120 1.69 1.19 13.10
N GLU A 121 2.22 1.64 11.97
CA GLU A 121 3.13 2.76 11.95
C GLU A 121 2.34 4.00 11.54
N LYS A 122 2.20 4.94 12.47
CA LYS A 122 1.84 6.29 12.07
C LYS A 122 3.05 6.87 11.38
N GLN A 123 2.97 7.05 10.06
CA GLN A 123 3.99 7.75 9.31
C GLN A 123 3.98 9.20 9.82
N ILE A 124 5.10 9.61 10.44
CA ILE A 124 5.32 10.97 11.00
C ILE A 124 5.89 11.90 9.91
N ASP A 125 5.78 11.48 8.65
CA ASP A 125 6.02 12.22 7.43
C ASP A 125 4.75 12.97 6.99
N GLN A 126 4.92 14.01 6.18
CA GLN A 126 3.88 15.04 5.95
C GLN A 126 2.61 14.54 5.26
N LEU A 127 2.60 13.31 4.71
CA LEU A 127 1.38 12.72 4.15
C LEU A 127 0.30 12.47 5.21
N GLY A 128 0.66 12.39 6.50
CA GLY A 128 -0.29 12.14 7.59
C GLY A 128 -1.00 10.78 7.49
N LEU A 129 -0.43 9.85 6.70
CA LEU A 129 -0.97 8.51 6.51
C LEU A 129 -0.78 7.67 7.77
N THR A 130 -1.77 6.83 8.04
CA THR A 130 -1.58 5.69 8.95
C THR A 130 -1.42 4.44 8.10
N VAL A 131 -0.28 3.76 8.23
CA VAL A 131 0.04 2.59 7.41
C VAL A 131 0.13 1.37 8.32
N GLY A 132 -0.69 0.36 8.00
CA GLY A 132 -0.52 -0.96 8.58
C GLY A 132 0.55 -1.70 7.79
N VAL A 133 1.65 -2.08 8.46
CA VAL A 133 2.77 -2.79 7.83
C VAL A 133 3.09 -4.09 8.56
N CYS A 134 3.72 -5.05 7.89
CA CYS A 134 4.30 -6.16 8.62
C CYS A 134 5.60 -5.74 9.33
N SER A 135 5.71 -6.06 10.62
CA SER A 135 6.90 -5.78 11.44
C SER A 135 8.22 -6.37 10.91
N ASN A 136 8.18 -7.42 10.08
CA ASN A 136 9.39 -8.06 9.56
C ASN A 136 9.79 -7.54 8.17
N CYS A 137 8.92 -7.64 7.18
CA CYS A 137 9.26 -7.26 5.80
C CYS A 137 8.83 -5.85 5.41
N GLN A 138 8.13 -5.13 6.29
CA GLN A 138 7.67 -3.75 6.08
C GLN A 138 6.68 -3.54 4.91
N ARG A 139 6.16 -4.64 4.31
CA ARG A 139 5.09 -4.57 3.31
C ARG A 139 3.83 -3.99 3.94
N ALA A 140 3.20 -3.06 3.22
CA ALA A 140 1.92 -2.50 3.60
C ALA A 140 0.79 -3.52 3.39
N TYR A 141 -0.15 -3.57 4.31
CA TYR A 141 -1.42 -4.31 4.15
C TYR A 141 -2.63 -3.38 4.30
N ARG A 142 -2.47 -2.21 4.93
CA ARG A 142 -3.52 -1.21 5.13
C ARG A 142 -2.98 0.19 4.91
N LEU A 143 -3.78 1.02 4.27
CA LEU A 143 -3.53 2.44 4.06
C LEU A 143 -4.71 3.23 4.60
N GLN A 144 -4.44 4.25 5.41
CA GLN A 144 -5.46 5.15 5.92
C GLN A 144 -5.05 6.61 5.69
N LEU A 145 -5.93 7.34 5.01
CA LEU A 145 -5.78 8.75 4.70
C LEU A 145 -6.00 9.63 5.95
N PRO A 146 -5.45 10.85 6.01
CA PRO A 146 -5.59 11.77 7.15
C PRO A 146 -7.05 12.06 7.55
N GLN A 147 -7.96 12.08 6.57
CA GLN A 147 -9.40 12.27 6.72
C GLN A 147 -10.14 11.05 7.28
N GLY A 148 -9.42 9.96 7.58
CA GLY A 148 -9.94 8.76 8.24
C GLY A 148 -10.33 7.62 7.29
N SER A 149 -10.46 7.88 5.99
CA SER A 149 -10.74 6.84 4.98
C SER A 149 -9.62 5.81 4.95
N ALA A 150 -9.97 4.52 5.01
CA ALA A 150 -9.01 3.43 5.00
C ALA A 150 -9.35 2.39 3.93
N SER A 151 -8.33 1.72 3.43
CA SER A 151 -8.45 0.61 2.49
C SER A 151 -7.33 -0.39 2.72
N THR A 152 -7.50 -1.60 2.19
CA THR A 152 -6.38 -2.54 2.11
C THR A 152 -5.37 -2.03 1.07
N TYR A 153 -4.11 -2.44 1.20
CA TYR A 153 -3.11 -2.13 0.18
C TYR A 153 -3.53 -2.66 -1.20
N GLU A 154 -4.05 -3.88 -1.28
CA GLU A 154 -4.48 -4.48 -2.55
C GLU A 154 -5.63 -3.71 -3.21
N SER A 155 -6.64 -3.31 -2.43
CA SER A 155 -7.76 -2.52 -2.95
C SER A 155 -7.35 -1.10 -3.32
N SER A 156 -6.26 -0.57 -2.76
CA SER A 156 -5.72 0.74 -3.15
C SER A 156 -5.14 0.75 -4.57
N LEU A 157 -4.89 -0.43 -5.16
CA LEU A 157 -4.41 -0.55 -6.54
C LEU A 157 -5.55 -0.45 -7.56
N ASP A 158 -6.81 -0.56 -7.13
CA ASP A 158 -7.96 -0.59 -8.03
C ASP A 158 -8.35 0.82 -8.49
N PHE A 159 -8.84 0.95 -9.73
CA PHE A 159 -9.28 2.25 -10.24
C PHE A 159 -10.47 2.83 -9.46
N GLU A 160 -11.31 1.99 -8.85
CA GLU A 160 -12.38 2.47 -7.98
C GLU A 160 -11.84 3.29 -6.80
N TRP A 161 -10.69 2.91 -6.23
CA TRP A 161 -10.03 3.68 -5.18
C TRP A 161 -9.49 5.03 -5.70
N LEU A 162 -8.92 5.02 -6.91
CA LEU A 162 -8.22 6.17 -7.52
C LEU A 162 -9.10 7.13 -8.29
N ASP A 163 -10.28 6.71 -8.73
CA ASP A 163 -11.29 7.55 -9.39
C ASP A 163 -12.45 7.91 -8.44
N GLY A 164 -12.49 7.24 -7.29
CA GLY A 164 -13.55 7.37 -6.31
C GLY A 164 -13.44 8.62 -5.42
N PRO A 165 -14.22 8.67 -4.32
CA PRO A 165 -14.28 9.83 -3.44
C PRO A 165 -12.96 10.11 -2.70
N PHE A 166 -11.99 9.18 -2.78
CA PHE A 166 -10.71 9.26 -2.09
C PHE A 166 -9.61 9.93 -2.91
N ALA A 167 -9.87 10.26 -4.17
CA ALA A 167 -8.93 10.94 -5.07
C ALA A 167 -9.44 12.30 -5.57
N PRO A 168 -9.89 13.22 -4.68
CA PRO A 168 -10.43 14.49 -5.10
C PRO A 168 -9.37 15.29 -5.88
N GLY A 169 -9.69 15.67 -7.12
CA GLY A 169 -8.82 16.50 -7.96
C GLY A 169 -7.76 15.73 -8.75
N THR A 170 -7.62 14.41 -8.56
CA THR A 170 -6.80 13.59 -9.45
C THR A 170 -7.58 13.32 -10.73
N THR A 171 -7.20 13.93 -11.83
CA THR A 171 -7.75 13.61 -13.15
C THR A 171 -6.75 12.71 -13.87
N PRO A 172 -7.06 11.43 -14.12
CA PRO A 172 -6.11 10.55 -14.78
C PRO A 172 -5.85 11.01 -16.21
N TYR A 173 -4.59 10.96 -16.63
CA TYR A 173 -4.24 10.99 -18.04
C TYR A 173 -4.47 9.59 -18.60
N ALA A 174 -5.27 9.47 -19.65
CA ALA A 174 -5.55 8.19 -20.31
C ALA A 174 -4.89 8.17 -21.68
N ASP A 175 -4.13 7.12 -21.95
CA ASP A 175 -3.50 6.87 -23.25
C ASP A 175 -3.71 5.41 -23.63
N GLU A 176 -4.39 5.19 -24.77
CA GLU A 176 -4.82 3.88 -25.23
C GLU A 176 -5.50 3.06 -24.10
N ASN A 177 -4.88 1.93 -23.71
CA ASN A 177 -5.35 1.02 -22.67
C ASN A 177 -4.71 1.29 -21.29
N LEU A 178 -4.04 2.43 -21.13
CA LEU A 178 -3.32 2.80 -19.90
C LEU A 178 -3.96 4.02 -19.23
N ARG A 179 -3.79 4.10 -17.91
CA ARG A 179 -4.14 5.28 -17.11
C ARG A 179 -2.98 5.70 -16.25
N PHE A 180 -2.85 7.00 -16.07
CA PHE A 180 -1.75 7.59 -15.34
C PHE A 180 -2.28 8.56 -14.29
N TYR A 181 -1.82 8.41 -13.05
CA TYR A 181 -2.24 9.23 -11.92
C TYR A 181 -1.01 9.96 -11.36
N GLU A 182 -0.97 11.27 -11.56
CA GLU A 182 0.10 12.12 -11.03
C GLU A 182 -0.18 12.50 -9.57
N THR A 183 0.86 12.46 -8.76
CA THR A 183 0.92 13.10 -7.45
C THR A 183 1.96 14.22 -7.46
N SER A 184 1.64 15.33 -6.81
CA SER A 184 2.49 16.53 -6.78
C SER A 184 2.89 16.90 -5.36
N PRO A 185 4.11 17.39 -5.13
CA PRO A 185 4.55 17.76 -3.80
C PRO A 185 3.70 18.91 -3.24
N GLY A 186 3.25 18.74 -1.99
CA GLY A 186 2.47 19.76 -1.28
C GLY A 186 0.99 19.84 -1.65
N SER A 187 0.48 18.91 -2.47
CA SER A 187 -0.98 18.73 -2.62
C SER A 187 -1.58 18.09 -1.37
N GLU A 188 -2.91 18.14 -1.28
CA GLU A 188 -3.65 17.32 -0.31
C GLU A 188 -3.33 15.84 -0.55
N THR A 189 -3.15 15.08 0.52
CA THR A 189 -2.89 13.64 0.45
C THR A 189 -4.15 12.91 0.03
N VAL A 190 -4.10 12.27 -1.13
CA VAL A 190 -5.22 11.57 -1.74
C VAL A 190 -4.92 10.08 -1.91
N GLY A 191 -5.90 9.34 -2.44
CA GLY A 191 -5.80 7.90 -2.71
C GLY A 191 -4.56 7.55 -3.52
N ALA A 192 -4.20 8.36 -4.52
CA ALA A 192 -2.99 8.16 -5.33
C ALA A 192 -1.69 8.25 -4.51
N ASP A 193 -1.57 9.21 -3.57
CA ASP A 193 -0.41 9.29 -2.68
C ASP A 193 -0.30 8.06 -1.79
N ALA A 194 -1.42 7.60 -1.25
CA ALA A 194 -1.46 6.40 -0.41
C ALA A 194 -1.07 5.15 -1.20
N THR A 195 -1.61 4.95 -2.40
CA THR A 195 -1.28 3.84 -3.29
C THR A 195 0.19 3.87 -3.69
N LEU A 196 0.71 5.04 -4.04
CA LEU A 196 2.11 5.25 -4.37
C LEU A 196 3.04 4.94 -3.17
N HIS A 197 2.66 5.36 -1.96
CA HIS A 197 3.37 5.02 -0.74
C HIS A 197 3.37 3.51 -0.48
N GLY A 198 2.22 2.85 -0.62
CA GLY A 198 2.11 1.39 -0.51
C GLY A 198 3.02 0.66 -1.51
N LEU A 199 3.00 1.08 -2.78
CA LEU A 199 3.84 0.52 -3.84
C LEU A 199 5.34 0.76 -3.59
N SER A 200 5.71 1.92 -3.05
CA SER A 200 7.11 2.20 -2.69
C SER A 200 7.64 1.29 -1.57
N ARG A 201 6.75 0.79 -0.70
CA ARG A 201 7.10 -0.22 0.30
C ARG A 201 7.20 -1.61 -0.32
N GLU A 202 6.32 -1.95 -1.26
CA GLU A 202 6.42 -3.19 -2.03
C GLU A 202 7.76 -3.26 -2.79
N SER A 203 8.11 -2.18 -3.49
CA SER A 203 9.35 -2.10 -4.26
C SER A 203 10.59 -2.07 -3.36
N HIS A 204 10.56 -1.43 -2.18
CA HIS A 204 11.65 -1.50 -1.20
C HIS A 204 11.88 -2.92 -0.68
N ALA A 205 10.80 -3.67 -0.45
CA ALA A 205 10.90 -5.06 -0.01
C ALA A 205 11.60 -5.95 -1.07
N GLU A 206 11.45 -5.63 -2.36
CA GLU A 206 12.18 -6.31 -3.44
C GLU A 206 13.59 -5.72 -3.68
N PHE A 207 13.72 -4.40 -3.59
CA PHE A 207 14.91 -3.61 -3.87
C PHE A 207 15.23 -2.69 -2.68
N PRO A 208 16.01 -3.15 -1.69
CA PRO A 208 16.24 -2.41 -0.44
C PRO A 208 16.88 -1.01 -0.58
N ASN A 209 17.42 -0.68 -1.76
CA ASN A 209 17.94 0.63 -2.10
C ASN A 209 16.84 1.64 -2.52
N PHE A 210 15.60 1.20 -2.73
CA PHE A 210 14.48 2.09 -3.01
C PHE A 210 14.01 2.71 -1.68
N GLY A 211 13.95 4.03 -1.59
CA GLY A 211 13.29 4.71 -0.47
C GLY A 211 11.76 4.68 -0.60
N PHE A 212 11.07 4.95 0.50
CA PHE A 212 9.62 5.14 0.49
C PHE A 212 9.25 6.49 -0.10
N TYR A 213 8.06 6.57 -0.72
CA TYR A 213 7.52 7.83 -1.23
C TYR A 213 7.14 8.75 -0.06
N PRO A 214 7.76 9.96 0.06
CA PRO A 214 7.57 10.83 1.23
C PRO A 214 6.47 11.88 1.05
N GLY A 215 5.91 12.05 -0.16
CA GLY A 215 4.99 13.14 -0.50
C GLY A 215 5.66 14.51 -0.66
N GLU A 216 6.43 14.96 0.34
CA GLU A 216 7.09 16.26 0.30
C GLU A 216 8.30 16.25 -0.64
N GLY A 217 8.37 17.26 -1.52
CA GLY A 217 9.50 17.46 -2.42
C GLY A 217 9.67 16.37 -3.49
N SER A 218 8.77 15.38 -3.56
CA SER A 218 8.74 14.33 -4.57
C SER A 218 7.38 14.29 -5.26
N SER A 219 7.41 14.27 -6.58
CA SER A 219 6.26 13.90 -7.39
C SER A 219 6.28 12.40 -7.66
N GLY A 220 5.14 11.86 -8.07
CA GLY A 220 5.02 10.49 -8.51
C GLY A 220 3.99 10.32 -9.62
N LEU A 221 4.13 9.22 -10.35
CA LEU A 221 3.23 8.86 -11.44
C LEU A 221 2.94 7.37 -11.32
N LEU A 222 1.68 7.02 -11.07
CA LEU A 222 1.20 5.65 -11.15
C LEU A 222 0.86 5.31 -12.60
N ILE A 223 1.11 4.07 -13.01
CA ILE A 223 0.58 3.50 -14.26
C ILE A 223 -0.41 2.39 -13.93
N GLY A 224 -1.58 2.46 -14.54
CA GLY A 224 -2.62 1.46 -14.47
C GLY A 224 -2.96 0.89 -15.83
N ASP A 225 -3.40 -0.37 -15.82
CA ASP A 225 -3.90 -1.08 -16.99
C ASP A 225 -5.43 -1.11 -16.95
N GLN A 226 -6.06 -0.62 -18.02
CA GLN A 226 -7.51 -0.57 -18.15
C GLN A 226 -8.17 -1.93 -18.38
N GLU A 227 -7.45 -2.95 -18.87
CA GLU A 227 -8.02 -4.27 -19.08
C GLU A 227 -8.26 -5.01 -17.77
N ILE A 228 -7.39 -4.80 -16.78
CA ILE A 228 -7.51 -5.39 -15.44
C ILE A 228 -7.99 -4.39 -14.39
N GLU A 229 -8.17 -3.12 -14.77
CA GLU A 229 -8.62 -1.99 -13.94
C GLU A 229 -7.78 -1.76 -12.66
N ARG A 230 -6.46 -1.99 -12.76
CA ARG A 230 -5.53 -1.92 -11.62
C ARG A 230 -4.20 -1.23 -11.94
N VAL A 231 -3.58 -0.68 -10.90
CA VAL A 231 -2.23 -0.14 -10.93
C VAL A 231 -1.20 -1.26 -11.03
N VAL A 232 -0.26 -1.11 -11.97
CA VAL A 232 0.77 -2.09 -12.29
C VAL A 232 2.19 -1.59 -12.01
N GLY A 233 2.37 -0.30 -11.71
CA GLY A 233 3.67 0.25 -11.38
C GLY A 233 3.65 1.75 -11.07
N TYR A 234 4.84 2.30 -10.82
CA TYR A 234 5.03 3.71 -10.53
C TYR A 234 6.41 4.25 -10.91
N LEU A 235 6.50 5.58 -10.97
CA LEU A 235 7.72 6.34 -11.17
C LEU A 235 7.76 7.49 -10.15
N LEU A 236 8.94 7.75 -9.55
CA LEU A 236 9.16 8.89 -8.66
C LEU A 236 10.22 9.83 -9.22
N TRP A 237 9.98 11.13 -9.09
CA TRP A 237 10.95 12.16 -9.43
C TRP A 237 10.86 13.34 -8.47
N ASN A 238 11.91 14.14 -8.43
CA ASN A 238 11.86 15.45 -7.81
C ASN A 238 12.46 16.54 -8.71
N ARG A 239 12.21 17.79 -8.32
CA ARG A 239 12.80 18.98 -8.95
C ARG A 239 13.47 19.85 -7.88
N PRO A 240 14.72 19.55 -7.50
CA PRO A 240 15.47 20.38 -6.56
C PRO A 240 15.62 21.79 -7.14
N ARG A 241 15.41 22.84 -6.32
CA ARG A 241 15.42 24.24 -6.80
C ARG A 241 16.72 24.68 -7.49
N GLU A 242 17.83 24.05 -7.13
CA GLU A 242 19.17 24.38 -7.62
C GLU A 242 19.60 23.54 -8.83
N VAL A 243 18.74 22.63 -9.29
CA VAL A 243 18.98 21.75 -10.42
C VAL A 243 18.03 22.13 -11.55
N ASP A 244 18.56 22.28 -12.76
CA ASP A 244 17.86 22.77 -13.95
C ASP A 244 17.07 21.69 -14.71
N HIS A 245 17.14 20.45 -14.24
CA HIS A 245 16.46 19.30 -14.80
C HIS A 245 15.75 18.49 -13.72
N PRO A 246 14.63 17.83 -14.03
CA PRO A 246 14.01 16.87 -13.13
C PRO A 246 14.93 15.68 -12.89
N CYS A 247 14.84 15.11 -11.69
CA CYS A 247 15.64 13.98 -11.26
C CYS A 247 14.74 12.77 -11.08
N LEU A 248 14.82 11.81 -12.01
CA LEU A 248 14.22 10.49 -11.89
C LEU A 248 14.90 9.72 -10.77
N GLN A 249 14.13 9.33 -9.76
CA GLN A 249 14.62 8.64 -8.58
C GLN A 249 14.37 7.14 -8.64
N GLN A 250 13.14 6.74 -8.99
CA GLN A 250 12.73 5.34 -9.00
C GLN A 250 11.76 5.07 -10.14
N LEU A 251 11.84 3.87 -10.69
CA LEU A 251 10.86 3.31 -11.61
C LEU A 251 10.68 1.85 -11.21
N TYR A 252 9.43 1.47 -10.95
CA TYR A 252 9.07 0.13 -10.53
C TYR A 252 7.84 -0.36 -11.28
N ILE A 253 7.92 -1.57 -11.79
CA ILE A 253 6.77 -2.32 -12.30
C ILE A 253 6.64 -3.57 -11.44
N ARG A 254 5.41 -3.86 -10.99
CA ARG A 254 5.10 -5.03 -10.17
C ARG A 254 5.52 -6.31 -10.90
N PRO A 255 6.04 -7.33 -10.19
CA PRO A 255 6.64 -8.52 -10.80
C PRO A 255 5.79 -9.20 -11.86
N ASP A 256 4.49 -9.32 -11.61
CA ASP A 256 3.53 -10.04 -12.47
C ASP A 256 3.19 -9.31 -13.77
N HIS A 257 3.62 -8.04 -13.91
CA HIS A 257 3.36 -7.20 -15.08
C HIS A 257 4.64 -6.85 -15.85
N ARG A 258 5.78 -7.48 -15.52
CA ARG A 258 7.07 -7.18 -16.18
C ARG A 258 7.16 -7.84 -17.54
N GLY A 259 7.81 -7.13 -18.48
CA GLY A 259 8.00 -7.61 -19.85
C GLY A 259 6.83 -7.27 -20.79
N GLU A 260 5.77 -6.65 -20.29
CA GLU A 260 4.58 -6.26 -21.04
C GLU A 260 4.65 -4.83 -21.61
N GLY A 261 5.76 -4.11 -21.35
CA GLY A 261 6.00 -2.78 -21.91
C GLY A 261 5.60 -1.61 -20.99
N TYR A 262 4.93 -1.84 -19.86
CA TYR A 262 4.51 -0.77 -18.94
C TYR A 262 5.65 0.14 -18.47
N GLY A 263 6.84 -0.41 -18.23
CA GLY A 263 8.01 0.40 -17.85
C GLY A 263 8.39 1.43 -18.92
N LYS A 264 8.35 1.03 -20.20
CA LYS A 264 8.61 1.92 -21.32
C LYS A 264 7.49 2.97 -21.41
N ALA A 265 6.23 2.53 -21.39
CA ALA A 265 5.09 3.45 -21.46
C ALA A 265 5.16 4.49 -20.34
N LEU A 266 5.38 4.07 -19.10
CA LEU A 266 5.50 4.95 -17.94
C LEU A 266 6.63 5.96 -18.07
N LEU A 267 7.83 5.55 -18.49
CA LEU A 267 8.94 6.48 -18.67
C LEU A 267 8.68 7.47 -19.83
N THR A 268 8.15 6.99 -20.95
CA THR A 268 7.86 7.81 -22.13
C THR A 268 6.77 8.83 -21.82
N THR A 269 5.63 8.39 -21.28
CA THR A 269 4.53 9.29 -20.87
C THR A 269 4.99 10.30 -19.83
N TRP A 270 5.74 9.87 -18.81
CA TRP A 270 6.33 10.81 -17.83
C TRP A 270 7.17 11.88 -18.52
N PHE A 271 8.08 11.47 -19.41
CA PHE A 271 9.01 12.38 -20.06
C PHE A 271 8.34 13.30 -21.08
N GLU A 272 7.34 12.82 -21.83
CA GLU A 272 6.69 13.61 -22.88
C GLU A 272 5.60 14.55 -22.34
N GLU A 273 4.87 14.15 -21.30
CA GLU A 273 3.72 14.90 -20.79
C GLU A 273 4.03 15.75 -19.56
N PHE A 274 4.97 15.33 -18.70
CA PHE A 274 5.21 15.97 -17.40
C PHE A 274 6.55 16.72 -17.33
N ILE A 275 7.46 16.43 -18.26
CA ILE A 275 8.79 17.04 -18.32
C ILE A 275 8.87 18.01 -19.51
N SER A 276 9.07 19.29 -19.20
CA SER A 276 9.24 20.34 -20.22
C SER A 276 10.65 20.38 -20.80
N GLU A 277 11.63 19.86 -20.05
CA GLU A 277 13.03 19.82 -20.43
C GLU A 277 13.29 18.71 -21.43
N SER A 278 14.23 18.91 -22.35
CA SER A 278 14.65 17.84 -23.28
C SER A 278 15.49 16.74 -22.59
N ARG A 279 15.83 16.93 -21.31
CA ARG A 279 16.70 16.04 -20.54
C ARG A 279 16.30 15.99 -19.07
N TYR A 280 16.63 14.87 -18.43
CA TYR A 280 16.45 14.62 -17.01
C TYR A 280 17.66 13.90 -16.43
N TYR A 281 17.87 14.03 -15.11
CA TYR A 281 18.87 13.25 -14.39
C TYR A 281 18.28 11.92 -13.96
N ALA A 282 18.98 10.82 -14.23
CA ALA A 282 18.64 9.50 -13.72
C ALA A 282 19.54 9.21 -12.51
N ILE A 283 18.97 9.20 -11.31
CA ILE A 283 19.70 9.17 -10.04
C ILE A 283 20.02 7.72 -9.65
N GLU A 284 21.27 7.43 -9.32
CA GLU A 284 21.74 6.11 -8.84
C GLU A 284 21.30 4.93 -9.72
N VAL A 285 21.39 5.12 -11.04
CA VAL A 285 20.98 4.11 -12.01
C VAL A 285 21.77 2.82 -11.80
N SER A 286 21.07 1.71 -11.60
CA SER A 286 21.69 0.37 -11.58
C SER A 286 22.07 -0.08 -12.99
N ASP A 287 22.94 -1.10 -13.12
CA ASP A 287 23.29 -1.68 -14.42
C ASP A 287 22.04 -2.11 -15.24
N ARG A 288 21.01 -2.65 -14.56
CA ARG A 288 19.73 -3.00 -15.19
C ARG A 288 18.95 -1.76 -15.62
N GLY A 289 18.96 -0.72 -14.80
CA GLY A 289 18.36 0.58 -15.15
C GLY A 289 19.02 1.20 -16.38
N GLU A 290 20.35 1.17 -16.48
CA GLU A 290 21.07 1.70 -17.66
C GLU A 290 20.72 0.91 -18.92
N GLN A 291 20.67 -0.42 -18.84
CA GLN A 291 20.24 -1.27 -19.95
C GLN A 291 18.82 -0.95 -20.38
N PHE A 292 17.90 -0.80 -19.44
CA PHE A 292 16.53 -0.40 -19.72
C PHE A 292 16.46 0.97 -20.40
N LEU A 293 17.15 1.99 -19.86
CA LEU A 293 17.20 3.34 -20.43
C LEU A 293 17.76 3.34 -21.87
N ARG A 294 18.74 2.47 -22.16
CA ARG A 294 19.26 2.28 -23.52
C ARG A 294 18.23 1.62 -24.45
N GLN A 295 17.54 0.59 -23.97
CA GLN A 295 16.52 -0.13 -24.74
C GLN A 295 15.35 0.77 -25.14
N VAL A 296 14.95 1.69 -24.25
CA VAL A 296 13.86 2.65 -24.52
C VAL A 296 14.35 3.91 -25.23
N GLY A 297 15.65 4.03 -25.51
CA GLY A 297 16.23 5.14 -26.28
C GLY A 297 16.47 6.43 -25.47
N HIS A 298 16.30 6.40 -24.15
CA HIS A 298 16.58 7.56 -23.29
C HIS A 298 18.06 7.69 -22.95
N LEU A 299 18.87 6.64 -23.10
CA LEU A 299 20.32 6.66 -22.88
C LEU A 299 21.07 6.14 -24.13
N SER A 300 22.14 6.82 -24.53
CA SER A 300 23.02 6.39 -25.63
C SER A 300 24.48 6.70 -25.30
N ASP A 301 25.42 6.14 -26.07
CA ASP A 301 26.86 6.43 -25.90
C ASP A 301 27.24 7.84 -26.39
N GLY A 302 26.28 8.57 -26.98
CA GLY A 302 26.45 9.95 -27.43
C GLY A 302 26.07 10.99 -26.37
N LYS A 303 26.48 12.24 -26.58
CA LYS A 303 26.13 13.38 -25.71
C LYS A 303 24.70 13.90 -25.88
N ASP A 304 23.91 13.26 -26.75
CA ASP A 304 22.54 13.66 -27.07
C ASP A 304 21.57 12.52 -26.72
N CYS A 305 21.20 12.48 -25.45
CA CYS A 305 20.24 11.54 -24.89
C CYS A 305 19.41 12.25 -23.82
N SER A 306 18.18 11.77 -23.60
CA SER A 306 17.24 12.36 -22.64
C SER A 306 17.67 12.13 -21.19
N ALA A 307 18.21 10.95 -20.88
CA ALA A 307 18.66 10.58 -19.54
C ALA A 307 20.14 10.90 -19.35
N ILE A 308 20.45 11.62 -18.28
CA ILE A 308 21.82 11.87 -17.83
C ILE A 308 22.02 11.07 -16.53
N PRO A 309 22.76 9.95 -16.55
CA PRO A 309 23.08 9.21 -15.33
C PRO A 309 23.82 10.13 -14.36
N ALA A 310 23.32 10.20 -13.13
CA ALA A 310 23.88 11.02 -12.08
C ALA A 310 23.92 10.22 -10.78
N ARG A 311 24.95 10.46 -9.99
CA ARG A 311 25.06 9.91 -8.65
C ARG A 311 25.05 11.06 -7.66
N PRO A 312 24.13 11.08 -6.68
CA PRO A 312 24.17 12.07 -5.64
C PRO A 312 25.44 11.81 -4.83
N VAL A 313 26.33 12.79 -4.80
CA VAL A 313 27.47 12.77 -3.88
C VAL A 313 26.96 13.41 -2.60
N GLY A 314 26.37 12.59 -1.73
CA GLY A 314 25.89 13.06 -0.43
C GLY A 314 27.03 13.55 0.46
N ALA A 315 26.74 14.55 1.29
CA ALA A 315 27.56 15.06 2.39
C ALA A 315 27.76 14.07 3.55
N TRP A 316 27.84 12.77 3.25
CA TRP A 316 28.22 11.74 4.23
C TRP A 316 29.75 11.70 4.47
N ASP A 317 30.53 12.46 3.70
CA ASP A 317 31.98 12.65 3.92
C ASP A 317 32.31 13.91 4.74
N THR A 318 31.31 14.62 5.29
CA THR A 318 31.54 15.78 6.16
C THR A 318 30.59 15.79 7.37
N GLU A 319 30.49 14.68 8.10
CA GLU A 319 30.37 14.84 9.55
C GLU A 319 31.65 15.55 10.05
N GLY A 320 31.63 16.89 10.10
CA GLY A 320 32.65 17.66 10.81
C GLY A 320 33.24 18.90 10.13
N SER A 321 32.78 19.35 8.96
CA SER A 321 33.26 20.64 8.44
C SER A 321 32.19 21.40 7.69
N GLU A 322 31.87 22.59 8.20
CA GLU A 322 31.17 23.67 7.50
C GLU A 322 31.85 23.94 6.15
N ILE A 323 31.40 23.28 5.09
CA ILE A 323 31.78 23.63 3.74
C ILE A 323 30.68 24.54 3.22
N SER A 324 30.95 25.85 3.23
CA SER A 324 30.01 26.85 2.70
C SER A 324 29.63 26.57 1.25
N ASP A 325 28.39 26.88 0.87
CA ASP A 325 27.78 26.75 -0.47
C ASP A 325 28.67 27.24 -1.62
N ARG A 326 29.60 28.15 -1.31
CA ARG A 326 30.60 28.69 -2.22
C ARG A 326 31.60 27.63 -2.72
N ALA A 327 31.99 26.67 -1.88
CA ALA A 327 32.96 25.64 -2.22
C ALA A 327 32.37 24.50 -3.08
N VAL A 328 31.06 24.23 -2.94
CA VAL A 328 30.34 23.29 -3.80
C VAL A 328 30.21 23.87 -5.22
N THR A 329 29.76 25.12 -5.30
CA THR A 329 29.63 25.86 -6.57
C THR A 329 30.97 25.98 -7.32
N GLU A 330 32.08 26.22 -6.61
CA GLU A 330 33.41 26.39 -7.22
C GLU A 330 34.02 25.07 -7.70
N ARG A 331 33.56 23.93 -7.18
CA ARG A 331 34.00 22.59 -7.61
C ARG A 331 33.22 22.09 -8.83
N MET A 332 31.90 22.33 -8.89
CA MET A 332 31.09 22.07 -10.08
C MET A 332 31.64 22.85 -11.29
N ARG A 333 31.95 24.13 -11.09
CA ARG A 333 32.54 24.99 -12.13
C ARG A 333 33.92 24.53 -12.62
N LYS A 334 34.75 23.93 -11.74
CA LYS A 334 36.07 23.39 -12.12
C LYS A 334 35.98 22.06 -12.89
N GLN A 335 34.86 21.35 -12.81
CA GLN A 335 34.62 20.11 -13.54
C GLN A 335 33.87 20.34 -14.86
N GLY A 336 33.59 21.60 -15.22
CA GLY A 336 32.98 21.96 -16.49
C GLY A 336 31.45 21.87 -16.49
N TYR A 337 30.83 21.86 -15.30
CA TYR A 337 29.39 22.07 -15.11
C TYR A 337 29.09 23.56 -14.98
#